data_AF-A0A537MZT4-F1
#
_entry.id   AF-A0A537MZT4-F1
#
_cell.length_a   1.000
_cell.length_b   1.000
_cell.length_c   1.000
_cell.angle_alpha   90.00
_cell.angle_beta   90.00
_cell.angle_gamma   90.00
#
_symmetry.space_group_name_H-M   'P 1'
#
loop_
_entity.id
_entity.type
_entity.pdbx_description
1 polymer ?
#
loop_
_entity_poly.entity_id
_entity_poly.type
_entity_poly.pdbx_seq_one_letter_code
_entity_poly.pdbx_strand_id
1 'polypeptide(L)'
;LRDGCDAAVIPAEDGGYVLIGLRQPRPDLFADMPWGTATVMAETRRRAAELGLAVRELAPLWDLDLPADLDRLREAGLAELLPGLSSS
;
A
#
# COMPACT_ATOMS: atom_id res chain seq x y z
N LEU A 1 6.22 4.13 -9.88
CA LEU A 1 5.39 5.31 -9.56
C LEU A 1 5.61 6.40 -10.61
N ARG A 2 4.76 6.42 -11.64
CA ARG A 2 4.65 7.56 -12.59
C ARG A 2 3.54 8.49 -12.07
N ASP A 3 3.56 9.77 -12.45
CA ASP A 3 2.60 10.85 -12.06
C ASP A 3 2.93 11.72 -10.83
N GLY A 4 4.18 11.75 -10.35
CA GLY A 4 4.56 12.69 -9.29
C GLY A 4 4.26 12.25 -7.85
N CYS A 5 3.52 11.15 -7.62
CA CYS A 5 3.30 10.58 -6.27
C CYS A 5 4.48 9.75 -5.71
N ASP A 6 4.93 10.05 -4.50
CA ASP A 6 6.06 9.39 -3.83
C ASP A 6 5.70 8.04 -3.21
N ALA A 7 4.42 7.83 -2.92
CA ALA A 7 3.87 6.58 -2.44
C ALA A 7 2.55 6.25 -3.15
N ALA A 8 2.26 4.96 -3.30
CA ALA A 8 0.93 4.45 -3.61
C ALA A 8 0.53 3.40 -2.58
N VAL A 9 -0.72 3.41 -2.16
CA VAL A 9 -1.22 2.53 -1.11
C VAL A 9 -2.62 2.04 -1.44
N ILE A 10 -2.88 0.78 -1.12
CA ILE A 10 -4.17 0.12 -1.22
C ILE A 10 -4.64 -0.13 0.21
N PRO A 11 -5.60 0.66 0.73
CA PRO A 11 -6.12 0.45 2.09
C PRO A 11 -6.78 -0.91 2.21
N ALA A 12 -6.67 -1.50 3.40
CA ALA A 12 -7.48 -2.65 3.81
C ALA A 12 -8.72 -2.13 4.57
N GLU A 13 -9.78 -2.93 4.58
CA GLU A 13 -11.02 -2.59 5.29
C GLU A 13 -10.87 -2.61 6.82
N ASP A 14 -9.88 -3.34 7.33
CA ASP A 14 -9.58 -3.49 8.76
C ASP A 14 -8.84 -2.28 9.37
N GLY A 15 -8.45 -1.31 8.54
CA GLY A 15 -7.70 -0.11 8.94
C GLY A 15 -6.19 -0.17 8.71
N GLY A 16 -5.68 -1.28 8.15
CA GLY A 16 -4.34 -1.42 7.60
C GLY A 16 -4.27 -1.08 6.12
N TYR A 17 -3.29 -1.68 5.44
CA TYR A 17 -3.20 -1.65 3.99
C TYR A 17 -2.71 -2.99 3.47
N VAL A 18 -3.30 -3.40 2.35
CA VAL A 18 -2.93 -4.61 1.61
C VAL A 18 -1.55 -4.43 0.96
N LEU A 19 -1.27 -3.22 0.48
CA LEU A 19 -0.04 -2.90 -0.22
C LEU A 19 0.34 -1.44 -0.02
N ILE A 20 1.63 -1.20 0.17
CA ILE A 20 2.24 0.11 0.00
C ILE A 20 3.49 -0.01 -0.87
N GLY A 21 3.58 0.86 -1.89
CA GLY A 21 4.73 1.00 -2.76
C GLY A 21 5.32 2.39 -2.64
N LEU A 22 6.65 2.48 -2.46
CA LEU A 22 7.39 3.73 -2.34
C LEU A 22 8.33 3.94 -3.52
N ARG A 23 8.53 5.20 -3.91
CA ARG A 23 9.45 5.53 -5.02
C ARG A 23 10.90 5.40 -4.59
N GLN A 24 11.18 5.71 -3.33
CA GLN A 24 12.48 5.59 -2.69
C GLN A 24 12.27 4.97 -1.31
N PRO A 25 13.27 4.26 -0.75
CA PRO A 25 13.19 3.78 0.62
C PRO A 25 12.93 4.93 1.61
N ARG A 26 11.89 4.81 2.43
CA ARG A 26 11.55 5.76 3.49
C ARG A 26 11.34 5.03 4.84
N PRO A 27 12.44 4.63 5.52
CA PRO A 27 12.34 3.95 6.82
C PRO A 27 11.64 4.82 7.88
N ASP A 28 11.79 6.13 7.78
CA ASP A 28 11.15 7.16 8.60
C ASP A 28 9.61 7.08 8.57
N LEU A 29 9.02 6.65 7.44
CA LEU A 29 7.58 6.45 7.33
C LEU A 29 7.08 5.32 8.27
N PHE A 30 7.94 4.31 8.52
CA PHE A 30 7.59 3.08 9.21
C PHE A 30 8.19 2.94 10.62
N ALA A 31 8.94 3.93 11.09
CA ALA A 31 9.61 3.91 12.38
C ALA A 31 8.59 3.93 13.55
N ASP A 32 8.63 2.99 14.48
CA ASP A 32 7.68 2.94 15.61
C ASP A 32 6.19 2.90 15.18
N MET A 33 5.89 2.08 14.16
CA MET A 33 4.52 1.92 13.66
C MET A 33 3.70 0.96 14.55
N PRO A 34 2.42 1.26 14.84
CA PRO A 34 1.55 0.37 15.60
C PRO A 34 1.01 -0.78 14.75
N TRP A 35 1.91 -1.65 14.27
CA TRP A 35 1.56 -2.80 13.42
C TRP A 35 0.52 -3.71 14.07
N GLY A 36 -0.35 -4.30 13.24
CA GLY A 36 -1.41 -5.21 13.70
C GLY A 36 -2.61 -4.50 14.33
N THR A 37 -2.80 -3.21 14.05
CA THR A 37 -3.93 -2.42 14.55
C THR A 37 -4.68 -1.74 13.40
N ALA A 38 -5.95 -1.43 13.64
CA ALA A 38 -6.80 -0.68 12.71
C ALA A 38 -6.36 0.79 12.49
N THR A 39 -5.31 1.26 13.16
CA THR A 39 -4.83 2.65 13.05
C THR A 39 -3.63 2.79 12.11
N VAL A 40 -3.11 1.68 11.57
CA VAL A 40 -1.92 1.67 10.70
C VAL A 40 -2.09 2.63 9.52
N MET A 41 -3.19 2.54 8.76
CA MET A 41 -3.39 3.40 7.60
C MET A 41 -3.52 4.89 7.99
N ALA A 42 -4.21 5.18 9.10
CA ALA A 42 -4.35 6.55 9.59
C ALA A 42 -3.00 7.16 9.99
N GLU A 43 -2.17 6.38 10.67
CA GLU A 43 -0.84 6.81 11.09
C GLU A 43 0.13 6.95 9.90
N THR A 44 0.00 6.09 8.88
CA THR A 44 0.77 6.22 7.63
C THR A 44 0.43 7.51 6.90
N ARG A 45 -0.87 7.87 6.81
CA ARG A 45 -1.30 9.16 6.23
C ARG A 45 -0.71 10.35 6.99
N ARG A 46 -0.79 10.33 8.33
CA ARG A 46 -0.28 11.40 9.19
C ARG A 46 1.21 11.63 8.95
N ARG A 47 2.01 10.56 8.98
CA ARG A 47 3.46 10.62 8.78
C ARG A 47 3.83 11.02 7.36
N ALA A 48 3.13 10.49 6.36
CA ALA A 48 3.38 10.89 4.98
C ALA A 48 3.16 12.40 4.78
N ALA A 49 2.12 12.97 5.40
CA ALA A 49 1.88 14.41 5.37
C ALA A 49 3.00 15.19 6.08
N GLU A 50 3.46 14.74 7.26
CA GLU A 50 4.58 15.36 8.00
C GLU A 50 5.90 15.33 7.22
N LEU A 51 6.10 14.27 6.44
CA LEU A 51 7.27 14.06 5.60
C LEU A 51 7.15 14.73 4.21
N GLY A 52 6.03 15.40 3.94
CA GLY A 52 5.75 16.06 2.65
C GLY A 52 5.64 15.09 1.47
N LEU A 53 5.25 13.84 1.72
CA LEU A 53 5.13 12.79 0.71
C LEU A 53 3.78 12.88 -0.01
N ALA A 54 3.81 12.89 -1.34
CA ALA A 54 2.60 12.77 -2.14
C ALA A 54 2.14 11.30 -2.19
N VAL A 55 1.06 10.97 -1.47
CA VAL A 55 0.49 9.61 -1.44
C VAL A 55 -0.70 9.51 -2.38
N ARG A 56 -0.70 8.48 -3.23
CA ARG A 56 -1.86 8.08 -4.02
C ARG A 56 -2.56 6.91 -3.34
N GLU A 57 -3.78 7.15 -2.87
CA GLU A 57 -4.63 6.08 -2.33
C GLU A 57 -5.49 5.50 -3.45
N LEU A 58 -5.47 4.17 -3.57
CA LEU A 58 -6.34 3.44 -4.47
C LEU A 58 -7.62 3.00 -3.73
N ALA A 59 -8.57 2.44 -4.47
CA ALA A 59 -9.75 1.84 -3.87
C ALA A 59 -9.34 0.77 -2.85
N PRO A 60 -9.98 0.74 -1.66
CA PRO A 60 -9.72 -0.31 -0.68
C PRO A 60 -9.97 -1.70 -1.26
N LEU A 61 -9.20 -2.68 -0.78
CA LEU A 61 -9.39 -4.09 -1.10
C LEU A 61 -9.62 -4.90 0.17
N TRP A 62 -10.08 -6.13 -0.03
CA TRP A 62 -10.09 -7.15 1.02
C TRP A 62 -8.65 -7.54 1.39
N ASP A 63 -8.45 -8.03 2.61
CA ASP A 63 -7.15 -8.53 3.05
C ASP A 63 -6.71 -9.74 2.24
N LEU A 64 -5.44 -9.74 1.82
CA LEU A 64 -4.82 -10.84 1.08
C LEU A 64 -4.24 -11.87 2.07
N ASP A 65 -5.11 -12.55 2.81
CA ASP A 65 -4.70 -13.52 3.84
C ASP A 65 -4.44 -14.92 3.29
N LEU A 66 -5.02 -15.25 2.12
CA LEU A 66 -4.97 -16.57 1.53
C LEU A 66 -4.17 -16.55 0.21
N PRO A 67 -3.51 -17.66 -0.17
CA PRO A 67 -2.84 -17.77 -1.46
C PRO A 67 -3.77 -17.47 -2.66
N ALA A 68 -5.06 -17.79 -2.54
CA ALA A 68 -6.06 -17.52 -3.56
C ALA A 68 -6.32 -16.01 -3.78
N ASP A 69 -6.00 -15.17 -2.80
CA ASP A 69 -6.16 -13.72 -2.92
C ASP A 69 -5.15 -13.12 -3.90
N LEU A 70 -4.01 -13.77 -4.13
CA LEU A 70 -3.04 -13.36 -5.15
C LEU A 70 -3.62 -13.46 -6.57
N ASP A 71 -4.39 -14.51 -6.84
CA ASP A 71 -5.03 -14.69 -8.16
C ASP A 71 -6.12 -13.64 -8.36
N ARG A 72 -6.88 -13.36 -7.30
CA ARG A 72 -7.90 -12.30 -7.31
C ARG A 72 -7.29 -10.89 -7.42
N LEU A 73 -6.09 -10.67 -6.87
CA LEU A 73 -5.32 -9.44 -7.05
C LEU A 73 -4.83 -9.29 -8.51
N ARG A 74 -4.45 -10.39 -9.18
CA ARG A 74 -4.10 -10.38 -10.61
C ARG A 74 -5.32 -10.03 -11.47
N GLU A 75 -6.47 -10.64 -11.21
CA GLU A 75 -7.72 -10.36 -11.92
C GLU A 75 -8.18 -8.90 -11.77
N ALA A 76 -7.89 -8.26 -10.63
CA ALA A 76 -8.17 -6.86 -10.40
C ALA A 76 -7.28 -5.88 -11.20
N GLY A 77 -6.36 -6.38 -12.04
CA GLY A 77 -5.46 -5.55 -12.86
C GLY A 77 -4.33 -4.89 -12.07
N LEU A 78 -4.16 -5.25 -10.79
CA LEU A 78 -3.14 -4.67 -9.90
C LEU A 78 -1.78 -5.35 -10.07
N ALA A 79 -1.70 -6.43 -10.86
CA ALA A 79 -0.44 -7.06 -11.24
C ALA A 79 0.52 -6.08 -11.94
N GLU A 80 0.01 -5.04 -12.60
CA GLU A 80 0.81 -4.00 -13.24
C GLU A 80 1.56 -3.09 -12.25
N LEU A 81 1.12 -3.06 -10.99
CA LEU A 81 1.81 -2.33 -9.90
C LEU A 81 2.99 -3.12 -9.32
N LEU A 82 3.04 -4.43 -9.58
CA LEU A 82 4.06 -5.35 -9.08
C LEU A 82 4.74 -6.01 -10.27
N PRO A 83 5.84 -5.44 -10.81
CA PRO A 83 6.52 -5.95 -12.00
C PRO A 83 7.10 -7.38 -11.86
N GLY A 84 6.99 -8.01 -10.68
CA GLY A 84 7.30 -9.43 -10.45
C GLY A 84 6.09 -10.38 -10.36
N LEU A 85 4.86 -9.87 -10.41
CA LEU A 85 3.61 -10.66 -10.39
C LEU A 85 2.84 -10.62 -11.71
N SER A 86 3.29 -9.79 -12.64
CA SER A 86 2.85 -9.85 -14.04
C SER A 86 3.39 -11.15 -14.65
N SER A 87 2.52 -12.14 -14.90
CA SER A 87 2.90 -13.31 -15.68
C SER A 87 3.25 -12.88 -17.12
N SER A 88 4.35 -13.44 -17.64
CA SER A 88 4.58 -13.57 -19.08
C SER A 88 3.45 -14.29 -19.79
#